data_AF-F3CH24-F1
#
_entry.id   AF-F3CH24-F1
#
_cell.length_a   1.000
_cell.length_b   1.000
_cell.length_c   1.000
_cell.angle_alpha   90.00
_cell.angle_beta   90.00
_cell.angle_gamma   90.00
#
_symmetry.space_group_name_H-M   'P 1'
#
loop_
_entity.id
_entity.type
_entity.pdbx_description
1 polymer ?
#
loop_
_entity_poly.entity_id
_entity_poly.type
_entity_poly.pdbx_seq_one_letter_code
_entity_poly.pdbx_strand_id
1 'polypeptide(L)' 'MPQHQAYLIYTSGSTGKPKGVVVSHGEIAMHCQAVIRRFDMQPDDCELHFYSINFDAATE' A
#
# COMPACT_ATOMS: atom_id res chain seq x y z
N MET A 1 -10.70 -2.79 12.04
CA MET A 1 -10.30 -4.18 12.35
C MET A 1 -9.45 -4.71 11.19
N PRO A 2 -8.58 -5.73 11.38
CA PRO A 2 -7.67 -6.20 10.32
C PRO A 2 -8.35 -6.55 9.00
N GLN A 3 -9.57 -7.08 9.03
CA GLN A 3 -10.35 -7.46 7.84
C GLN A 3 -11.12 -6.29 7.21
N HIS A 4 -11.12 -5.11 7.84
CA HIS A 4 -11.76 -3.93 7.25
C HIS A 4 -10.90 -3.40 6.10
N GLN A 5 -11.57 -2.89 5.08
CA GLN A 5 -10.92 -2.24 3.95
C GLN A 5 -10.13 -1.02 4.44
N ALA A 6 -8.86 -0.94 4.04
CA ALA A 6 -7.98 0.19 4.31
C ALA A 6 -7.96 1.16 3.12
N TYR A 7 -7.85 0.64 1.90
CA TYR A 7 -7.90 1.45 0.69
C TYR A 7 -8.46 0.71 -0.52
N LEU A 8 -8.85 1.50 -1.53
CA LEU A 8 -9.28 1.07 -2.85
C LEU A 8 -8.53 1.88 -3.91
N ILE A 9 -7.76 1.21 -4.76
CA ILE A 9 -7.06 1.82 -5.88
C ILE A 9 -7.61 1.25 -7.19
N TYR A 10 -7.87 2.12 -8.17
CA TYR A 10 -8.30 1.71 -9.48
C TYR A 10 -7.12 1.51 -10.41
N THR A 11 -7.14 0.40 -11.16
CA THR A 11 -6.15 0.06 -12.18
C THR A 11 -6.81 -0.04 -13.56
N SER A 12 -6.01 0.08 -14.62
CA SER A 12 -6.50 -0.12 -15.98
C SER A 12 -7.04 -1.55 -16.13
N GLY A 13 -8.26 -1.67 -16.67
CA GLY A 13 -8.86 -2.97 -16.98
C GLY A 13 -8.69 -3.32 -18.45
N SER A 14 -8.36 -4.58 -18.74
CA SER A 14 -8.24 -5.11 -20.10
C SER A 14 -9.52 -5.01 -20.94
N THR A 15 -10.68 -4.76 -20.31
CA THR A 15 -11.98 -4.57 -20.97
C THR A 15 -12.34 -3.10 -21.18
N GLY A 16 -11.42 -2.17 -20.92
CA GLY A 16 -11.64 -0.72 -21.00
C GLY A 16 -12.36 -0.11 -19.79
N LYS A 17 -12.79 -0.93 -18.82
CA LYS A 17 -13.36 -0.47 -17.54
C LYS A 17 -12.34 -0.64 -16.42
N PRO A 18 -12.04 0.40 -15.62
CA PRO A 18 -11.12 0.28 -14.49
C PRO A 18 -11.53 -0.81 -13.50
N LYS A 19 -10.54 -1.50 -12.92
CA LYS A 19 -10.73 -2.53 -11.89
C LYS A 19 -10.34 -1.96 -10.54
N GLY A 20 -11.22 -2.10 -9.55
CA GLY A 20 -10.93 -1.74 -8.18
C GLY A 20 -10.15 -2.83 -7.46
N VAL A 21 -9.01 -2.48 -6.88
CA VAL A 21 -8.23 -3.33 -5.97
C VAL A 21 -8.45 -2.84 -4.55
N VAL A 22 -9.06 -3.68 -3.73
CA VAL A 22 -9.32 -3.40 -2.31
C VAL A 22 -8.27 -4.09 -1.48
N VAL A 23 -7.64 -3.36 -0.56
CA VAL A 23 -6.68 -3.90 0.40
C VAL A 23 -7.18 -3.63 1.81
N SER A 24 -7.08 -4.64 2.68
CA SER A 24 -7.49 -4.57 4.08
C SER A 24 -6.39 -4.02 4.99
N HIS A 25 -6.78 -3.56 6.18
CA HIS A 25 -5.82 -3.07 7.18
C HIS A 25 -4.78 -4.12 7.58
N GLY A 26 -5.15 -5.41 7.61
CA GLY A 26 -4.25 -6.50 7.95
C GLY A 26 -3.18 -6.74 6.88
N GLU A 27 -3.56 -6.65 5.61
CA GLU A 27 -2.65 -6.84 4.48
C GLU A 27 -1.59 -5.72 4.41
N ILE A 28 -2.01 -4.46 4.53
CA ILE A 28 -1.06 -3.34 4.54
C ILE A 28 -0.16 -3.35 5.78
N ALA A 29 -0.70 -3.69 6.97
CA ALA A 29 0.13 -3.81 8.17
C ALA A 29 1.18 -4.93 8.06
N MET A 30 0.83 -6.06 7.43
CA MET A 30 1.75 -7.15 7.15
C MET A 30 2.86 -6.69 6.19
N HIS A 31 2.49 -5.95 5.14
CA HIS A 31 3.45 -5.40 4.19
C HIS A 31 4.44 -4.43 4.84
N CYS A 32 3.98 -3.43 5.59
CA CYS A 32 4.86 -2.50 6.32
C CYS A 32 5.84 -3.26 7.24
N GLN A 33 5.38 -4.28 7.96
CA GLN A 33 6.26 -5.11 8.80
C GLN A 33 7.32 -5.88 7.99
N ALA A 34 6.98 -6.33 6.78
CA ALA A 34 7.93 -6.99 5.89
C ALA A 34 8.99 -6.01 5.38
N VAL A 35 8.58 -4.79 4.99
CA VAL A 35 9.47 -3.71 4.52
C VAL A 35 10.43 -3.29 5.64
N ILE A 36 9.90 -2.97 6.83
CA ILE A 36 10.70 -2.61 8.01
C ILE A 36 11.79 -3.65 8.28
N ARG A 37 11.44 -4.94 8.28
CA ARG A 37 12.41 -6.03 8.49
C ARG A 37 13.40 -6.19 7.36
N ARG A 38 12.97 -5.97 6.11
CA ARG A 38 13.81 -6.21 4.92
C ARG A 38 14.89 -5.15 4.76
N PHE A 39 14.60 -3.92 5.17
CA PHE A 39 15.51 -2.77 5.06
C PHE A 39 16.13 -2.37 6.40
N ASP A 40 15.78 -3.07 7.49
CA ASP A 40 16.22 -2.77 8.86
C ASP A 40 15.91 -1.32 9.26
N MET A 41 14.70 -0.86 8.91
CA MET A 41 14.29 0.53 9.13
C MET A 41 14.29 0.86 10.61
N GLN A 42 14.92 1.98 10.94
CA GLN A 42 15.00 2.55 12.28
C GLN A 42 14.06 3.75 12.43
N PRO A 43 13.68 4.11 13.67
CA PRO A 43 12.78 5.25 13.91
C PRO A 43 13.32 6.61 13.44
N ASP A 44 14.63 6.73 13.23
CA ASP A 44 15.33 7.93 12.75
C ASP A 44 15.62 7.93 11.24
N ASP A 45 15.23 6.87 10.53
CA ASP A 45 15.29 6.85 9.08
C ASP A 45 14.27 7.82 8.47
N CYS A 46 14.62 8.31 7.27
CA CYS A 46 13.78 9.21 6.50
C CYS A 46 13.46 8.57 5.16
N GLU A 47 12.16 8.36 4.90
CA GLU A 47 11.66 7.87 3.63
C GLU A 47 11.07 9.01 2.79
N LEU A 48 11.46 9.05 1.52
CA LEU A 48 10.94 10.05 0.59
C LEU A 48 9.56 9.61 0.10
N HIS A 49 8.52 10.31 0.55
CA HIS A 49 7.18 10.13 0.01
C HIS A 49 7.01 10.96 -1.28
N PHE A 50 7.18 10.32 -2.45
CA PHE A 50 7.05 10.99 -3.76
C PHE A 50 6.04 10.34 -4.71
N TYR A 51 5.56 9.14 -4.40
CA TYR A 51 4.55 8.49 -5.21
C TYR A 51 3.22 9.26 -5.17
N SER A 52 2.49 9.27 -6.27
CA SER A 52 1.12 9.77 -6.26
C SER A 52 0.25 8.84 -5.42
N ILE A 53 -0.63 9.42 -4.62
CA ILE A 53 -1.62 8.69 -3.78
C ILE A 53 -2.53 7.74 -4.56
N ASN A 54 -2.57 7.85 -5.90
CA ASN A 54 -3.32 6.95 -6.76
C ASN A 54 -2.59 5.62 -7.03
N PHE A 55 -1.35 5.46 -6.57
CA PHE A 55 -0.57 4.22 -6.66
C PHE A 55 -0.38 3.61 -5.26
N ASP A 56 -0.31 2.29 -5.21
CA ASP A 56 -0.16 1.51 -3.96
C ASP A 56 1.14 1.81 -3.21
N ALA A 57 2.22 2.11 -3.92
CA ALA A 57 3.49 2.53 -3.34
C ALA A 57 3.43 3.80 -2.47
N ALA A 58 2.36 4.61 -2.57
CA ALA A 58 2.16 5.76 -1.69
C ALA A 58 1.57 5.37 -0.31
N THR A 59 1.28 4.08 -0.08
CA THR A 59 0.75 3.56 1.20
C THR A 59 1.85 3.03 2.13
N GLU A 60 3.11 3.16 1.71
CA GLU A 60 4.32 2.85 2.46
C GLU A 60 4.97 4.13 2.98
#